data_AF-A0A915KNR4-F1
#
_entry.id   AF-A0A915KNR4-F1
#
_cell.length_a   1.000
_cell.length_b   1.000
_cell.length_c   1.000
_cell.angle_alpha   90.00
_cell.angle_beta   90.00
_cell.angle_gamma   90.00
#
_symmetry.space_group_name_H-M   'P 1'
#
loop_
_entity.id
_entity.type
_entity.pdbx_description
1 polymer ?
#
loop_
_entity_poly.entity_id
_entity_poly.type
_entity_poly.pdbx_seq_one_letter_code
_entity_poly.pdbx_strand_id
1 'polypeptide(L)'
;MVCCKFTLPNLRRAIFWFFLTGQEEIDTVQESLQEKCRQIGTKMKELIVAPIYANLPSDLQAKIFETTPKTSRKVILATNIAETSVTIDGVKFVIDPGFCKQNSYDFRRGMEYLHVVPISKASADQRAGRAGRTVF
;
A
#
# COMPACT_ATOMS: atom_id res chain seq x y z
N MET A 1 12.42 2.78 6.96
CA MET A 1 12.12 2.72 5.51
C MET A 1 12.79 1.49 4.92
N VAL A 2 12.11 0.34 4.98
CA VAL A 2 12.60 -0.86 4.29
C VAL A 2 12.21 -0.71 2.82
N CYS A 3 13.12 -0.16 2.02
CA CYS A 3 12.99 -0.21 0.56
C CYS A 3 13.57 -1.55 0.13
N CYS A 4 12.72 -2.58 -0.01
CA CYS A 4 13.14 -3.84 -0.62
C CYS A 4 13.52 -3.58 -2.08
N LYS A 5 14.83 -3.40 -2.30
CA LYS A 5 15.45 -3.35 -3.63
C LYS A 5 15.25 -4.71 -4.30
N PHE A 6 14.51 -4.73 -5.42
CA PHE A 6 14.56 -5.82 -6.39
C PHE A 6 15.05 -5.29 -7.74
N THR A 7 15.92 -6.10 -8.35
CA THR A 7 16.82 -5.80 -9.48
C THR A 7 16.09 -5.49 -10.78
N LEU A 8 16.64 -4.55 -11.56
CA LEU A 8 16.10 -4.06 -12.83
C LEU A 8 16.38 -5.03 -13.98
N PRO A 9 15.35 -5.36 -14.78
CA PRO A 9 15.52 -5.09 -16.21
C PRO A 9 14.35 -4.37 -16.88
N ASN A 10 13.15 -4.30 -16.27
CA ASN A 10 11.98 -3.70 -16.94
C ASN A 10 10.96 -3.08 -15.97
N LEU A 11 11.07 -1.76 -15.75
CA LEU A 11 10.07 -0.93 -15.07
C LEU A 11 8.76 -0.72 -15.86
N ARG A 12 8.64 -1.35 -17.04
CA ARG A 12 7.55 -1.08 -17.98
C ARG A 12 6.17 -1.44 -17.41
N ARG A 13 6.08 -2.47 -16.57
CA ARG A 13 4.90 -2.87 -15.78
C ARG A 13 5.34 -3.10 -14.35
N ALA A 14 4.86 -2.28 -13.42
CA ALA A 14 5.20 -2.35 -12.00
C ALA A 14 3.99 -2.00 -11.15
N ILE A 15 3.77 -2.82 -10.13
CA ILE A 15 2.80 -2.56 -9.07
C ILE A 15 3.59 -2.21 -7.81
N PHE A 16 3.23 -1.09 -7.19
CA PHE A 16 3.80 -0.60 -5.94
C PHE A 16 2.77 -0.79 -4.82
N TRP A 17 3.22 -1.29 -3.69
CA TRP A 17 2.42 -1.40 -2.47
C TRP A 17 2.94 -0.41 -1.44
N PHE A 18 2.08 0.48 -0.96
CA PHE A 18 2.43 1.46 0.06
C PHE A 18 1.62 1.21 1.32
N PHE A 19 2.30 1.02 2.45
CA PHE A 19 1.66 0.88 3.76
C PHE A 19 1.46 2.24 4.42
N LEU A 20 0.22 2.53 4.81
CA LEU A 20 -0.20 3.74 5.53
C LEU A 20 -0.96 3.34 6.80
N THR A 21 -1.10 4.27 7.75
CA THR A 21 -1.67 3.95 9.06
C THR A 21 -3.20 4.03 9.08
N GLY A 22 -3.82 4.78 8.16
CA GLY A 22 -5.27 4.95 8.13
C GLY A 22 -5.80 5.65 6.87
N GLN A 23 -7.13 5.81 6.84
CA GLN A 23 -7.85 6.39 5.70
C GLN A 23 -7.41 7.83 5.39
N GLU A 24 -7.32 8.70 6.40
CA GLU A 24 -6.95 10.12 6.19
C GLU A 24 -5.59 10.26 5.48
N GLU A 25 -4.60 9.44 5.88
CA GLU A 25 -3.29 9.41 5.21
C GLU A 25 -3.39 8.89 3.77
N ILE A 26 -4.21 7.85 3.55
CA ILE A 26 -4.46 7.31 2.21
C ILE A 26 -5.05 8.36 1.29
N ASP A 27 -6.09 9.07 1.74
CA ASP A 27 -6.78 10.10 0.96
C ASP A 27 -5.82 11.26 0.64
N THR A 28 -5.07 11.73 1.64
CA THR A 28 -4.06 12.80 1.47
C THR A 28 -2.97 12.41 0.46
N VAL A 29 -2.45 11.19 0.56
CA VAL A 29 -1.41 10.69 -0.35
C VAL A 29 -1.98 10.48 -1.76
N GLN A 30 -3.20 9.99 -1.88
CA GLN A 30 -3.88 9.81 -3.16
C GLN A 30 -4.03 11.15 -3.90
N GLU A 31 -4.53 12.18 -3.23
CA GLU A 31 -4.68 13.53 -3.79
C GLU A 31 -3.33 14.10 -4.22
N SER A 32 -2.35 14.05 -3.33
CA SER A 32 -0.98 14.51 -3.61
C SER A 32 -0.35 13.80 -4.80
N LEU A 33 -0.59 12.49 -4.93
CA LEU A 33 -0.06 11.69 -6.03
C LEU A 33 -0.75 12.01 -7.35
N GLN A 34 -2.07 12.18 -7.34
CA GLN A 34 -2.84 12.58 -8.52
C GLN A 34 -2.46 13.99 -9.00
N GLU A 35 -2.28 14.93 -8.07
CA GLU A 35 -1.84 16.29 -8.40
C GLU A 35 -0.45 16.28 -9.05
N LYS A 36 0.51 15.56 -8.45
CA LYS A 36 1.86 15.42 -9.04
C LYS A 36 1.82 14.75 -10.41
N CYS A 37 0.98 13.74 -10.60
CA CYS A 37 0.79 13.12 -11.91
C CYS A 37 0.27 14.11 -12.95
N ARG A 38 -0.68 14.99 -12.59
CA ARG A 38 -1.17 16.06 -13.47
C ARG A 38 -0.07 17.07 -13.82
N GLN A 39 0.75 17.46 -12.84
CA GLN A 39 1.86 18.40 -13.05
C GLN A 39 2.96 17.85 -13.97
N ILE A 40 3.29 16.56 -13.84
CA ILE A 40 4.30 15.92 -14.70
C ILE A 40 3.79 15.73 -16.14
N GLY A 41 2.47 15.61 -16.31
CA GLY A 41 1.81 15.53 -17.61
C GLY A 41 2.23 14.28 -18.42
N THR A 42 2.38 14.43 -19.73
CA THR A 42 2.66 13.32 -20.67
C THR A 42 4.04 12.71 -20.55
N LYS A 43 4.95 13.30 -19.76
CA LYS A 43 6.30 12.76 -19.53
C LYS A 43 6.27 11.47 -18.71
N MET A 44 5.20 11.22 -17.97
CA MET A 44 5.03 10.03 -17.14
C MET A 44 3.96 9.10 -17.73
N LYS A 45 4.22 7.80 -17.67
CA LYS A 45 3.21 6.79 -17.95
C LYS A 45 2.06 6.89 -16.94
N GLU A 46 0.85 6.61 -17.41
CA GLU A 46 -0.37 6.57 -16.61
C GLU A 46 -0.15 5.80 -15.29
N LEU A 47 -0.63 6.40 -14.19
CA LEU A 47 -0.52 5.87 -12.85
C LEU A 47 -1.92 5.64 -12.29
N ILE A 48 -2.26 4.38 -12.06
CA ILE A 48 -3.51 3.96 -11.45
C ILE A 48 -3.29 3.94 -9.94
N VAL A 49 -4.02 4.76 -9.20
CA VAL A 49 -3.98 4.79 -7.72
C VAL A 49 -5.21 4.07 -7.20
N ALA A 50 -5.00 3.06 -6.35
CA ALA A 50 -6.07 2.24 -5.80
C ALA A 50 -5.95 2.15 -4.27
N PRO A 51 -6.85 2.79 -3.50
CA PRO A 51 -6.84 2.73 -2.04
C PRO A 51 -7.49 1.43 -1.53
N ILE A 52 -7.07 0.96 -0.36
CA ILE A 52 -7.73 -0.13 0.37
C ILE A 52 -7.62 0.06 1.89
N TYR A 53 -8.77 0.10 2.55
CA TYR A 53 -8.94 0.23 3.99
C TYR A 53 -10.31 -0.35 4.43
N ALA A 54 -10.55 -0.48 5.74
CA ALA A 54 -11.64 -1.31 6.29
C ALA A 54 -13.04 -0.89 5.80
N ASN A 55 -13.28 0.41 5.77
CA ASN A 55 -14.59 0.98 5.47
C ASN A 55 -14.80 1.25 3.97
N LEU A 56 -13.89 0.79 3.10
CA LEU A 56 -14.02 1.02 1.66
C LEU A 56 -15.13 0.12 1.07
N PRO A 57 -16.05 0.63 0.25
CA PRO A 57 -17.06 -0.20 -0.43
C PRO A 57 -16.45 -1.33 -1.26
N SER A 58 -17.12 -2.50 -1.30
CA SER A 58 -16.64 -3.70 -1.99
C SER A 58 -16.33 -3.46 -3.47
N ASP A 59 -17.11 -2.63 -4.17
CA ASP A 59 -16.89 -2.29 -5.57
C ASP A 59 -15.57 -1.54 -5.79
N LEU A 60 -15.17 -0.70 -4.83
CA LEU A 60 -13.90 0.01 -4.86
C LEU A 60 -12.75 -0.89 -4.43
N GLN A 61 -12.98 -1.82 -3.49
CA GLN A 61 -12.00 -2.86 -3.17
C GLN A 61 -11.73 -3.76 -4.38
N ALA A 62 -12.73 -4.07 -5.22
CA ALA A 62 -12.53 -4.88 -6.42
C ALA A 62 -11.48 -4.28 -7.39
N LYS A 63 -11.36 -2.94 -7.43
CA LYS A 63 -10.40 -2.22 -8.30
C LYS A 63 -8.95 -2.58 -8.03
N ILE A 64 -8.59 -2.99 -6.80
CA ILE A 64 -7.21 -3.41 -6.52
C ILE A 64 -6.84 -4.69 -7.27
N PHE A 65 -7.81 -5.58 -7.53
CA PHE A 65 -7.62 -6.85 -8.25
C PHE A 65 -7.65 -6.70 -9.78
N GLU A 66 -8.10 -5.57 -10.30
CA GLU A 66 -8.12 -5.34 -11.74
C GLU A 66 -6.73 -5.44 -12.36
N THR A 67 -6.65 -6.08 -13.53
CA THR A 67 -5.37 -6.27 -14.23
C THR A 67 -4.80 -4.93 -14.68
N THR A 68 -3.57 -4.60 -14.26
CA THR A 68 -2.90 -3.37 -14.70
C THR A 68 -2.54 -3.44 -16.19
N PRO A 69 -2.96 -2.48 -17.03
CA PRO A 69 -2.53 -2.37 -18.42
C PRO A 69 -1.00 -2.36 -18.57
N LYS A 70 -0.48 -2.88 -19.69
CA LYS A 70 0.98 -2.97 -19.92
C LYS A 70 1.68 -1.61 -20.04
N THR A 71 0.91 -0.55 -20.31
CA THR A 71 1.39 0.83 -20.48
C THR A 71 1.37 1.64 -19.20
N SER A 72 0.68 1.17 -18.15
CA SER A 72 0.48 1.90 -16.90
C SER A 72 1.16 1.23 -15.71
N ARG A 73 1.30 1.99 -14.63
CA ARG A 73 1.74 1.50 -13.32
C ARG A 73 0.58 1.57 -12.35
N LYS A 74 0.55 0.66 -11.38
CA LYS A 74 -0.47 0.66 -10.31
C LYS A 74 0.20 0.92 -8.97
N VAL A 75 -0.39 1.81 -8.18
CA VAL A 75 0.01 2.09 -6.80
C VAL A 75 -1.16 1.72 -5.91
N ILE A 76 -0.93 0.77 -5.02
CA ILE A 76 -1.89 0.33 -4.01
C ILE A 76 -1.54 1.06 -2.71
N LEU A 77 -2.46 1.87 -2.21
CA LEU A 77 -2.35 2.56 -0.93
C LEU A 77 -3.15 1.77 0.10
N ALA A 78 -2.50 1.16 1.08
CA ALA A 78 -3.14 0.18 1.94
C ALA A 78 -2.83 0.38 3.42
N THR A 79 -3.82 0.08 4.27
CA THR A 79 -3.57 -0.14 5.70
C THR A 79 -3.09 -1.57 5.96
N ASN A 80 -2.86 -1.91 7.23
CA ASN A 80 -2.50 -3.25 7.69
C ASN A 80 -3.55 -4.34 7.38
N ILE A 81 -4.72 -4.02 6.83
CA ILE A 81 -5.67 -5.01 6.28
C ILE A 81 -5.01 -5.84 5.16
N ALA A 82 -4.07 -5.22 4.45
CA ALA A 82 -3.22 -5.87 3.47
C ALA A 82 -2.24 -6.90 4.05
N GLU A 83 -1.98 -6.89 5.35
CA GLU A 83 -0.89 -7.65 5.96
C GLU A 83 -1.12 -9.15 5.87
N THR A 84 -2.36 -9.62 6.06
CA THR A 84 -2.69 -11.06 6.06
C THR A 84 -3.70 -11.46 4.98
N SER A 85 -4.74 -10.67 4.70
CA SER A 85 -5.93 -11.19 3.97
C SER A 85 -5.97 -10.89 2.47
N VAL A 86 -5.09 -10.06 1.92
CA VAL A 86 -5.15 -9.64 0.51
C VAL A 86 -3.89 -10.08 -0.22
N THR A 87 -4.02 -10.80 -1.33
CA THR A 87 -2.90 -11.16 -2.20
C THR A 87 -3.11 -10.54 -3.58
N ILE A 88 -2.16 -9.71 -4.01
CA ILE A 88 -2.12 -9.15 -5.37
C ILE A 88 -0.88 -9.67 -6.07
N ASP A 89 -1.08 -10.28 -7.23
CA ASP A 89 0.01 -10.78 -8.05
C ASP A 89 0.72 -9.64 -8.78
N GLY A 90 2.04 -9.78 -8.93
CA GLY A 90 2.86 -8.81 -9.68
C GLY A 90 3.28 -7.57 -8.91
N VAL A 91 3.15 -7.58 -7.58
CA VAL A 91 3.72 -6.56 -6.69
C VAL A 91 5.25 -6.65 -6.76
N LYS A 92 5.87 -5.61 -7.33
CA LYS A 92 7.33 -5.52 -7.51
C LYS A 92 8.01 -4.74 -6.40
N PHE A 93 7.30 -3.78 -5.81
CA PHE A 93 7.85 -2.87 -4.82
C PHE A 93 6.91 -2.76 -3.64
N VAL A 94 7.49 -2.79 -2.44
CA VAL A 94 6.81 -2.49 -1.18
C VAL A 94 7.50 -1.29 -0.56
N ILE A 95 6.71 -0.30 -0.17
CA ILE A 95 7.13 0.87 0.57
C ILE A 95 6.45 0.80 1.93
N ASP A 96 7.26 0.59 2.96
CA ASP A 96 6.79 0.47 4.34
C ASP A 96 7.48 1.50 5.24
N PRO A 97 6.72 2.46 5.81
CA PRO A 97 7.23 3.38 6.82
C PRO A 97 7.47 2.68 8.17
N GLY A 98 6.88 1.51 8.41
CA GLY A 98 7.08 0.72 9.62
C GLY A 98 6.13 1.08 10.76
N PHE A 99 4.96 1.65 10.45
CA PHE A 99 3.93 2.00 11.44
C PHE A 99 2.60 1.32 11.12
N CYS A 100 1.78 1.13 12.16
CA CYS A 100 0.38 0.71 12.03
C CYS A 100 -0.47 1.37 13.13
N LYS A 101 -1.79 1.45 12.90
CA LYS A 101 -2.74 1.73 13.98
C LYS A 101 -3.09 0.43 14.67
N GLN A 102 -2.91 0.39 15.99
CA GLN A 102 -3.24 -0.76 16.83
C GLN A 102 -4.19 -0.33 17.95
N ASN A 103 -5.19 -1.18 18.23
CA ASN A 103 -6.08 -0.99 19.35
C ASN A 103 -5.35 -1.37 20.66
N SER A 104 -5.43 -0.50 21.66
CA SER A 104 -4.79 -0.70 22.96
C SER A 104 -5.81 -0.47 24.06
N TYR A 105 -5.73 -1.26 25.12
CA TYR A 105 -6.65 -1.18 26.25
C TYR A 105 -5.95 -0.62 27.48
N ASP A 106 -6.46 0.50 27.99
CA ASP A 106 -6.03 1.06 29.28
C ASP A 106 -6.90 0.47 30.39
N PHE A 107 -6.37 -0.56 31.06
CA PHE A 107 -7.04 -1.23 32.20
C PHE A 107 -7.42 -0.25 33.31
N ARG A 108 -6.62 0.79 33.58
CA ARG A 108 -6.88 1.71 34.69
C ARG A 108 -8.07 2.63 34.41
N ARG A 109 -8.28 2.96 33.13
CA ARG A 109 -9.38 3.81 32.67
C ARG A 109 -10.57 3.03 32.13
N GLY A 110 -10.41 1.72 31.93
CA GLY A 110 -11.45 0.84 31.39
C GLY A 110 -11.82 1.15 29.95
N MET A 111 -10.90 1.71 29.16
CA MET A 111 -11.18 2.21 27.81
C MET A 111 -10.20 1.68 26.77
N GLU A 112 -10.71 1.42 25.57
CA GLU A 112 -9.91 1.14 24.38
C GLU A 112 -9.58 2.45 23.63
N TYR A 113 -8.37 2.52 23.06
CA TYR A 113 -7.96 3.61 22.21
C TYR A 113 -7.08 3.11 21.07
N LEU A 114 -7.26 3.74 19.91
CA LEU A 114 -6.47 3.45 18.72
C LEU A 114 -5.29 4.42 18.67
N HIS A 115 -4.07 3.91 18.58
CA HIS A 115 -2.88 4.76 18.44
C HIS A 115 -1.89 4.18 17.43
N VAL A 116 -1.05 5.05 16.89
CA VAL A 116 -0.01 4.67 15.93
C VAL A 116 1.20 4.13 16.69
N VAL A 117 1.63 2.94 16.31
CA VAL A 117 2.78 2.25 16.91
C VAL A 117 3.74 1.76 15.82
N PRO A 118 5.04 1.62 16.12
CA PRO A 118 5.96 0.91 15.24
C PRO A 118 5.54 -0.56 15.11
N ILE A 119 5.68 -1.11 13.91
CA ILE A 119 5.36 -2.52 13.66
C ILE A 119 6.40 -3.45 14.27
N SER A 120 5.97 -4.68 14.57
CA SER A 120 6.89 -5.75 14.96
C SER A 120 7.85 -6.12 13.83
N LYS A 121 8.99 -6.73 14.17
CA LYS A 121 9.91 -7.30 13.17
C LYS A 121 9.21 -8.34 12.28
N ALA A 122 8.41 -9.21 12.87
CA ALA A 122 7.65 -10.23 12.13
C ALA A 122 6.67 -9.59 11.13
N SER A 123 5.99 -8.51 11.51
CA SER A 123 5.12 -7.75 10.60
C SER A 123 5.91 -7.12 9.46
N ALA A 124 7.09 -6.53 9.74
CA ALA A 124 7.96 -5.98 8.71
C ALA A 124 8.40 -7.05 7.70
N ASP A 125 8.76 -8.25 8.18
CA ASP A 125 9.16 -9.38 7.34
C ASP A 125 7.99 -9.86 6.45
N GLN A 126 6.77 -9.92 6.99
CA GLN A 126 5.56 -10.24 6.21
C GLN A 126 5.25 -9.21 5.13
N ARG A 127 5.39 -7.91 5.45
CA ARG A 127 5.19 -6.81 4.50
C ARG A 127 6.24 -6.83 3.40
N ALA A 128 7.50 -7.07 3.74
CA ALA A 128 8.58 -7.25 2.76
C ALA A 128 8.28 -8.41 1.79
N GLY A 129 7.74 -9.51 2.31
CA GLY A 129 7.33 -10.68 1.52
C GLY A 129 6.18 -10.43 0.51
N ARG A 130 5.59 -9.23 0.47
CA ARG A 130 4.65 -8.82 -0.58
C ARG A 130 5.36 -8.45 -1.89
N ALA A 131 6.62 -7.99 -1.84
CA ALA A 131 7.46 -7.83 -3.01
C ALA A 131 8.23 -9.14 -3.26
N GLY A 132 7.82 -9.91 -4.27
CA GLY A 132 8.57 -11.12 -4.66
C GLY A 132 7.75 -12.40 -4.84
N ARG A 133 6.41 -12.36 -4.74
CA ARG A 133 5.57 -13.55 -4.98
C ARG A 133 5.44 -13.98 -6.45
N THR A 134 6.02 -13.23 -7.38
CA THR A 134 6.12 -13.66 -8.78
C THR A 134 7.51 -14.22 -9.04
N VAL A 135 7.60 -15.55 -9.06
CA VAL A 135 8.67 -16.29 -9.74
C VAL A 135 8.57 -15.92 -11.22
N PHE A 136 9.70 -15.55 -11.84
CA PHE A 136 9.77 -15.22 -13.26
C PHE A 136 9.50 -16.43 -14.16
#